data_AF-A0A5B8LVY8-F1
#
_entry.id   AF-A0A5B8LVY8-F1
#
_cell.length_a   1.000
_cell.length_b   1.000
_cell.length_c   1.000
_cell.angle_alpha   90.00
_cell.angle_beta   90.00
_cell.angle_gamma   90.00
#
_symmetry.space_group_name_H-M   'P 1'
#
loop_
_entity.id
_entity.type
_entity.pdbx_description
1 polymer ?
#
loop_
_entity_poly.entity_id
_entity_poly.type
_entity_poly.pdbx_seq_one_letter_code
_entity_poly.pdbx_strand_id
1 'polypeptide(L)'
;MRAALALAALALLTAPALAAPTAAQKDEFYAACMGIAQDAKLCGCKADAAMTLIDERFMGVVIASMKGTSSPAAGDYNAYNSYVARSNQICKPNY
;
A
#
# COMPACT_ATOMS: atom_id res chain seq x y z
N MET A 1 -38.23 19.75 6.62
CA MET A 1 -37.87 18.38 6.18
C MET A 1 -37.09 18.35 4.85
N ARG A 2 -37.42 19.17 3.83
CA ARG A 2 -36.66 19.20 2.55
C ARG A 2 -35.21 19.68 2.66
N ALA A 3 -34.91 20.63 3.56
CA ALA A 3 -33.55 21.14 3.76
C ALA A 3 -32.60 20.15 4.47
N ALA A 4 -33.13 19.21 5.26
CA ALA A 4 -32.33 18.22 5.98
C ALA A 4 -31.78 17.12 5.05
N LEU A 5 -32.50 16.78 3.97
CA LEU A 5 -32.02 15.81 2.98
C LEU A 5 -30.88 16.36 2.10
N ALA A 6 -30.81 17.68 1.90
CA ALA A 6 -29.76 18.28 1.08
C ALA A 6 -28.38 18.29 1.79
N LEU A 7 -28.36 18.39 3.12
CA LEU A 7 -27.11 18.38 3.90
C LEU A 7 -26.46 17.00 4.01
N ALA A 8 -27.27 15.92 4.01
CA ALA A 8 -26.77 14.55 4.10
C ALA A 8 -26.02 14.10 2.82
N ALA A 9 -26.41 14.63 1.66
CA ALA A 9 -25.76 14.31 0.38
C ALA A 9 -24.37 14.93 0.23
N LEU A 10 -24.10 16.08 0.87
CA LEU A 10 -22.81 16.77 0.78
C LEU A 10 -21.72 16.14 1.66
N ALA A 11 -22.11 15.36 2.67
CA ALA A 11 -21.17 14.70 3.59
C ALA A 11 -20.54 13.41 3.01
N LEU A 12 -21.08 12.88 1.90
CA LEU A 12 -20.55 11.69 1.22
C LEU A 12 -19.42 12.01 0.22
N LEU A 13 -19.16 13.28 -0.07
CA LEU A 13 -18.16 13.74 -1.05
C LEU A 13 -16.76 13.97 -0.46
N THR A 14 -16.58 13.80 0.85
CA THR A 14 -15.30 14.06 1.54
C THR A 14 -14.51 12.80 1.86
N ALA A 15 -14.95 11.61 1.42
CA ALA A 15 -14.10 10.43 1.47
C ALA A 15 -12.90 10.67 0.52
N PRO A 16 -11.66 10.76 1.02
CA PRO A 16 -10.51 10.90 0.15
C PRO A 16 -10.48 9.67 -0.75
N ALA A 17 -10.52 9.88 -2.07
CA ALA A 17 -10.32 8.80 -3.01
C ALA A 17 -8.92 8.24 -2.77
N LEU A 18 -8.85 6.95 -2.42
CA LEU A 18 -7.58 6.26 -2.26
C LEU A 18 -6.97 6.10 -3.65
N ALA A 19 -5.99 6.96 -3.97
CA ALA A 19 -5.30 6.93 -5.25
C ALA A 19 -4.50 5.62 -5.37
N ALA A 20 -4.50 5.03 -6.57
CA ALA A 20 -3.63 3.90 -6.84
C ALA A 20 -2.15 4.35 -6.75
N PRO A 21 -1.23 3.47 -6.34
CA PRO A 21 0.19 3.81 -6.32
C PRO A 21 0.70 4.23 -7.70
N THR A 22 1.74 5.05 -7.73
CA THR A 22 2.33 5.54 -8.97
C THR A 22 3.40 4.58 -9.52
N ALA A 23 3.73 4.70 -10.81
CA ALA A 23 4.84 3.97 -11.40
C ALA A 23 6.18 4.27 -10.71
N ALA A 24 6.40 5.52 -10.31
CA ALA A 24 7.61 5.91 -9.58
C ALA A 24 7.71 5.19 -8.22
N GLN A 25 6.59 5.06 -7.50
CA GLN A 25 6.57 4.31 -6.25
C GLN A 25 6.80 2.81 -6.48
N LYS A 26 6.31 2.24 -7.58
CA LYS A 26 6.60 0.86 -7.95
C LYS A 26 8.10 0.63 -8.13
N ASP A 27 8.76 1.54 -8.86
CA ASP A 27 10.20 1.45 -9.12
C ASP A 27 11.01 1.63 -7.82
N GLU A 28 10.58 2.55 -6.96
CA GLU A 28 11.20 2.78 -5.65
C GLU A 28 11.02 1.57 -4.72
N PHE A 29 9.83 0.97 -4.70
CA PHE A 29 9.56 -0.28 -3.99
C PHE A 29 10.50 -1.38 -4.48
N TYR A 30 10.59 -1.56 -5.79
CA TYR A 30 11.44 -2.59 -6.39
C TYR A 30 12.90 -2.40 -5.97
N ALA A 31 13.42 -1.17 -6.08
CA ALA A 31 14.77 -0.84 -5.67
C ALA A 31 15.03 -1.11 -4.18
N ALA A 32 14.10 -0.70 -3.31
CA ALA A 32 14.20 -0.96 -1.87
C ALA A 32 14.20 -2.47 -1.57
N CYS A 33 13.34 -3.25 -2.24
CA CYS A 33 13.28 -4.70 -2.08
C CYS A 33 14.59 -5.36 -2.52
N MET A 34 15.15 -4.94 -3.65
CA MET A 34 16.41 -5.48 -4.16
C MET A 34 17.58 -5.23 -3.20
N GLY A 35 17.57 -4.13 -2.46
CA GLY A 35 18.54 -3.85 -1.40
C GLY A 35 18.46 -4.78 -0.18
N ILE A 36 17.33 -5.48 0.01
CA ILE A 36 17.10 -6.40 1.13
C ILE A 36 17.23 -7.87 0.69
N ALA A 37 16.47 -8.25 -0.35
CA ALA A 37 16.28 -9.65 -0.72
C ALA A 37 17.20 -10.11 -1.85
N GLN A 38 17.70 -9.17 -2.68
CA GLN A 38 18.54 -9.47 -3.84
C GLN A 38 17.93 -10.49 -4.83
N ASP A 39 16.59 -10.59 -4.87
CA ASP A 39 15.84 -11.53 -5.72
C ASP A 39 14.92 -10.76 -6.66
N ALA A 40 15.33 -10.66 -7.93
CA ALA A 40 14.61 -9.91 -8.95
C ALA A 40 13.20 -10.46 -9.22
N LYS A 41 13.01 -11.79 -9.15
CA LYS A 41 11.70 -12.40 -9.39
C LYS A 41 10.75 -12.10 -8.25
N LEU A 42 11.22 -12.27 -7.01
CA LEU A 42 10.44 -11.96 -5.82
C LEU A 42 10.11 -10.47 -5.74
N CYS A 43 11.10 -9.60 -5.93
CA CYS A 43 10.93 -8.16 -5.84
C CYS A 43 10.05 -7.61 -6.97
N GLY A 44 10.19 -8.11 -8.20
CA GLY A 44 9.30 -7.78 -9.30
C GLY A 44 7.84 -8.15 -8.98
N CYS A 45 7.60 -9.39 -8.56
CA CYS A 45 6.25 -9.82 -8.18
C CYS A 45 5.66 -8.98 -7.06
N LYS A 46 6.44 -8.67 -6.01
CA LYS A 46 5.94 -7.87 -4.87
C LYS A 46 5.65 -6.42 -5.25
N ALA A 47 6.46 -5.83 -6.13
CA ALA A 47 6.21 -4.50 -6.67
C ALA A 47 4.90 -4.47 -7.48
N ASP A 48 4.67 -5.47 -8.34
CA ASP A 48 3.43 -5.62 -9.10
C ASP A 48 2.21 -5.85 -8.19
N ALA A 49 2.33 -6.74 -7.21
CA ALA A 49 1.26 -7.03 -6.27
C ALA A 49 0.88 -5.79 -5.45
N ALA A 50 1.86 -5.02 -4.98
CA ALA A 50 1.64 -3.80 -4.21
C ALA A 50 0.80 -2.76 -4.96
N MET A 51 0.97 -2.62 -6.29
CA MET A 51 0.14 -1.73 -7.11
C MET A 51 -1.36 -2.03 -7.06
N THR A 52 -1.74 -3.26 -6.69
CA THR A 52 -3.13 -3.72 -6.66
C THR A 52 -3.67 -3.90 -5.24
N LEU A 53 -2.79 -4.08 -4.26
CA LEU A 53 -3.16 -4.42 -2.89
C LEU A 53 -3.27 -3.22 -1.96
N ILE A 54 -2.62 -2.11 -2.30
CA ILE A 54 -2.50 -0.94 -1.44
C ILE A 54 -2.62 0.34 -2.25
N ASP A 55 -2.97 1.43 -1.59
CA ASP A 55 -3.05 2.77 -2.18
C ASP A 55 -1.70 3.51 -2.16
N GLU A 56 -1.65 4.67 -2.82
CA GLU A 56 -0.47 5.54 -2.93
C GLU A 56 0.11 5.93 -1.57
N ARG A 57 -0.74 6.30 -0.59
CA ARG A 57 -0.30 6.67 0.75
C ARG A 57 0.37 5.49 1.43
N PHE A 58 -0.26 4.33 1.36
CA PHE A 58 0.20 3.13 2.06
C PHE A 58 1.43 2.52 1.39
N MET A 59 1.57 2.65 0.06
CA MET A 59 2.81 2.33 -0.65
C MET A 59 4.00 3.12 -0.09
N GLY A 60 3.81 4.41 0.20
CA GLY A 60 4.82 5.23 0.88
C GLY A 60 5.21 4.70 2.26
N VAL A 61 4.24 4.25 3.07
CA VAL A 61 4.50 3.62 4.38
C VAL A 61 5.35 2.36 4.20
N VAL A 62 4.99 1.49 3.24
CA VAL A 62 5.72 0.24 3.01
C VAL A 62 7.16 0.48 2.57
N ILE A 63 7.37 1.40 1.61
CA ILE A 63 8.71 1.77 1.13
C ILE A 63 9.56 2.33 2.28
N ALA A 64 9.01 3.22 3.11
CA ALA A 64 9.74 3.79 4.23
C ALA A 64 10.14 2.74 5.27
N SER A 65 9.26 1.76 5.53
CA SER A 65 9.58 0.60 6.38
C SER A 65 10.65 -0.30 5.78
N MET A 66 10.61 -0.56 4.46
CA MET A 66 11.67 -1.33 3.80
C MET A 66 13.03 -0.62 3.86
N LYS A 67 13.04 0.71 3.73
CA LYS A 67 14.26 1.52 3.87
C LYS A 67 14.74 1.69 5.32
N GLY A 68 13.96 1.22 6.30
CA GLY A 68 14.25 1.40 7.71
C GLY A 68 14.16 2.86 8.20
N THR A 69 13.53 3.75 7.43
CA THR A 69 13.44 5.18 7.78
C THR A 69 12.24 5.48 8.68
N SER A 70 11.19 4.66 8.63
CA SER A 70 10.06 4.74 9.57
C SER A 70 9.37 3.38 9.74
N SER A 71 8.75 3.17 10.90
CA SER A 71 7.82 2.06 11.11
C SER A 71 6.38 2.52 10.83
N PRO A 72 5.45 1.60 10.50
CA PRO A 72 4.04 1.95 10.35
C PRO A 72 3.50 2.62 11.62
N ALA A 73 2.58 3.58 11.45
CA ALA A 73 1.87 4.14 12.59
C ALA A 73 1.04 3.06 13.30
N ALA A 74 0.70 3.27 14.58
CA ALA A 74 -0.05 2.30 15.37
C ALA A 74 -1.35 1.82 14.69
N GLY A 75 -2.06 2.73 14.01
CA GLY A 75 -3.28 2.42 13.27
C GLY A 75 -3.06 1.67 11.94
N ASP A 76 -1.85 1.67 11.41
CA ASP A 76 -1.51 1.08 10.11
C ASP A 76 -0.98 -0.37 10.24
N TYR A 77 -0.64 -0.86 11.44
CA TYR A 77 -0.04 -2.20 11.62
C TYR A 77 -0.90 -3.34 11.09
N ASN A 78 -2.22 -3.30 11.31
CA ASN A 78 -3.11 -4.35 10.82
C ASN A 78 -3.17 -4.39 9.29
N ALA A 79 -3.27 -3.22 8.65
CA ALA A 79 -3.23 -3.10 7.20
C ALA A 79 -1.87 -3.55 6.66
N TYR A 80 -0.78 -3.19 7.35
CA TYR A 80 0.59 -3.54 6.96
C TYR A 80 0.79 -5.05 6.99
N ASN A 81 0.44 -5.70 8.10
CA ASN A 81 0.57 -7.14 8.26
C ASN A 81 -0.33 -7.90 7.28
N SER A 82 -1.54 -7.40 7.02
CA SER A 82 -2.45 -7.97 6.01
C SER A 82 -1.84 -7.89 4.60
N TYR A 83 -1.26 -6.74 4.24
CA TYR A 83 -0.53 -6.57 2.99
C TYR A 83 0.67 -7.54 2.89
N VAL A 84 1.49 -7.64 3.95
CA VAL A 84 2.65 -8.55 3.98
C VAL A 84 2.21 -10.00 3.77
N ALA A 85 1.21 -10.45 4.51
CA ALA A 85 0.66 -11.80 4.38
C ALA A 85 0.13 -12.05 2.96
N ARG A 86 -0.68 -11.13 2.42
CA ARG A 86 -1.27 -11.29 1.09
C ARG A 86 -0.23 -11.27 -0.03
N SER A 87 0.75 -10.37 0.04
CA SER A 87 1.85 -10.31 -0.94
C SER A 87 2.77 -11.53 -0.86
N ASN A 88 2.92 -12.17 0.32
CA ASN A 88 3.63 -13.43 0.47
C ASN A 88 2.83 -14.59 -0.16
N GLN A 89 1.54 -14.70 0.07
CA GLN A 89 0.71 -15.74 -0.57
C GLN A 89 0.81 -15.71 -2.11
N ILE A 90 0.90 -14.51 -2.70
CA ILE A 90 1.00 -14.33 -4.15
C ILE A 90 2.42 -14.62 -4.65
N CYS A 91 3.43 -14.00 -4.03
CA CYS A 91 4.78 -13.96 -4.59
C CYS A 91 5.75 -14.96 -3.96
N LYS A 92 5.37 -15.58 -2.85
CA LYS A 92 6.16 -16.54 -2.08
C LYS A 92 5.24 -17.59 -1.44
N PRO A 93 4.48 -18.37 -2.24
CA PRO A 93 3.40 -19.24 -1.75
C PRO A 93 3.85 -20.37 -0.80
N ASN A 94 5.15 -20.60 -0.66
CA ASN A 94 5.74 -21.63 0.20
C ASN A 94 6.47 -21.05 1.42
N TYR A 95 6.17 -19.81 1.81
CA TYR A 95 6.79 -19.12 2.94
C TYR A 95 5.88 -19.06 4.15
#